data_AF-A0AAV7KE86-F1
#
_entry.id   AF-A0AAV7KE86-F1
#
_cell.length_a   1.000
_cell.length_b   1.000
_cell.length_c   1.000
_cell.angle_alpha   90.00
_cell.angle_beta   90.00
_cell.angle_gamma   90.00
#
_symmetry.space_group_name_H-M   'P 1'
#
loop_
_entity.id
_entity.type
_entity.pdbx_description
1 polymer ?
#
loop_
_entity_poly.entity_id
_entity_poly.type
_entity_poly.pdbx_seq_one_letter_code
_entity_poly.pdbx_strand_id
1 'polypeptide(L)'
;MLAEKLSYKSTSISFVQIVNLGRTHWVCVSSFNCLPGIVDVYDSIPACSLGSLSLRKQVASIIKTTERSFELHFVETQRQSGGTDCGLFSIAFATALCQGIDPHTCSFDQTQMRIHLHSCLEQLNMTLFSSSKKPRRKCTKRWQRKIVVAN
;
A
#
# COMPACT_ATOMS: atom_id res chain seq x y z
N MET A 1 -36.08 13.28 10.49
CA MET A 1 -34.69 12.85 10.18
C MET A 1 -34.75 11.40 9.73
N LEU A 2 -34.68 11.15 8.42
CA LEU A 2 -34.60 9.80 7.86
C LEU A 2 -33.14 9.35 7.97
N ALA A 3 -32.82 8.55 8.98
CA ALA A 3 -31.53 7.89 9.05
C ALA A 3 -31.57 6.68 8.10
N GLU A 4 -30.93 6.83 6.94
CA GLU A 4 -30.80 5.73 5.99
C GLU A 4 -29.83 4.70 6.56
N LYS A 5 -30.35 3.55 6.98
CA LYS A 5 -29.56 2.45 7.53
C LYS A 5 -28.86 1.73 6.38
N LEU A 6 -27.67 2.21 6.02
CA LEU A 6 -26.79 1.53 5.07
C LEU A 6 -26.26 0.24 5.69
N SER A 7 -26.97 -0.88 5.52
CA SER A 7 -26.43 -2.21 5.85
C SER A 7 -25.48 -2.63 4.72
N TYR A 8 -24.18 -2.54 4.95
CA TYR A 8 -23.18 -3.01 3.99
C TYR A 8 -22.81 -4.46 4.31
N LYS A 9 -22.98 -5.35 3.34
CA LYS A 9 -22.61 -6.78 3.45
C LYS A 9 -21.09 -6.88 3.43
N SER A 10 -20.47 -7.34 4.51
CA SER A 10 -19.01 -7.59 4.55
C SER A 10 -18.68 -8.59 3.46
N THR A 11 -17.99 -8.13 2.41
CA THR A 11 -17.58 -8.97 1.30
C THR A 11 -16.08 -9.15 1.44
N SER A 12 -15.64 -10.40 1.48
CA SER A 12 -14.24 -10.82 1.64
C SER A 12 -13.40 -10.51 0.38
N ILE A 13 -13.47 -9.27 -0.11
CA ILE A 13 -12.80 -8.84 -1.34
C ILE A 13 -11.44 -8.28 -0.93
N SER A 14 -10.37 -8.89 -1.46
CA SER A 14 -9.02 -8.36 -1.33
C SER A 14 -8.93 -7.01 -2.06
N PHE A 15 -8.17 -6.07 -1.51
CA PHE A 15 -8.01 -4.75 -2.12
C PHE A 15 -6.54 -4.38 -2.24
N VAL A 16 -6.27 -3.47 -3.17
CA VAL A 16 -5.04 -2.67 -3.27
C VAL A 16 -5.49 -1.22 -3.35
N GLN A 17 -5.00 -0.37 -2.45
CA GLN A 17 -5.40 1.03 -2.38
C GLN A 17 -4.20 1.92 -2.12
N ILE A 18 -4.10 3.03 -2.86
CA ILE A 18 -3.16 4.11 -2.57
C ILE A 18 -3.85 5.10 -1.63
N VAL A 19 -3.19 5.44 -0.53
CA VAL A 19 -3.73 6.25 0.56
C VAL A 19 -2.85 7.47 0.79
N ASN A 20 -3.48 8.66 0.84
CA ASN A 20 -2.82 9.91 1.21
C ASN A 20 -2.83 10.05 2.72
N LEU A 21 -1.67 10.18 3.38
CA LEU A 21 -1.58 10.31 4.84
C LEU A 21 -1.75 11.75 5.34
N GLY A 22 -2.05 12.69 4.45
CA GLY A 22 -2.06 14.12 4.67
C GLY A 22 -0.75 14.78 4.23
N ARG A 23 -0.81 16.10 4.02
CA ARG A 23 0.28 16.95 3.48
C ARG A 23 0.70 16.51 2.08
N THR A 24 1.67 15.60 1.98
CA THR A 24 2.35 15.23 0.73
C THR A 24 2.80 13.77 0.70
N HIS A 25 2.41 12.93 1.67
CA HIS A 25 2.87 11.53 1.74
C HIS A 25 1.81 10.53 1.27
N TRP A 26 2.23 9.61 0.42
CA TRP A 26 1.40 8.56 -0.15
C TRP A 26 1.98 7.19 0.19
N VAL A 27 1.10 6.26 0.52
CA VAL A 27 1.46 4.85 0.78
C VAL A 27 0.51 3.92 0.01
N CYS A 28 0.97 2.69 -0.25
CA CYS A 28 0.11 1.64 -0.77
C CYS A 28 -0.28 0.70 0.37
N VAL A 29 -1.56 0.35 0.47
CA VAL A 29 -2.09 -0.62 1.43
C VAL A 29 -2.81 -1.74 0.70
N SER A 30 -2.77 -2.94 1.26
CA SER A 30 -3.44 -4.07 0.63
C SER A 30 -3.83 -5.16 1.64
N SER A 31 -4.96 -5.81 1.38
CA SER A 31 -5.34 -7.08 2.02
C SER A 31 -5.07 -8.29 1.11
N PHE A 32 -4.40 -8.08 -0.02
CA PHE A 32 -4.08 -9.15 -0.97
C PHE A 32 -3.11 -10.14 -0.31
N ASN A 33 -3.45 -11.44 -0.35
CA ASN A 33 -2.72 -12.52 0.33
C ASN A 33 -2.54 -12.33 1.86
N CYS A 34 -3.38 -11.51 2.49
CA CYS A 34 -3.39 -11.33 3.95
C CYS A 34 -4.43 -12.24 4.61
N LEU A 35 -4.20 -12.61 5.88
CA LEU A 35 -5.24 -13.23 6.70
C LEU A 35 -6.35 -12.20 6.99
N PRO A 36 -7.59 -12.65 7.28
CA PRO A 36 -8.66 -11.75 7.69
C PRO A 36 -8.22 -10.84 8.85
N GLY A 37 -8.54 -9.55 8.76
CA GLY A 37 -8.15 -8.56 9.77
C GLY A 37 -6.70 -8.08 9.68
N ILE A 38 -5.92 -8.50 8.69
CA ILE A 38 -4.56 -8.02 8.44
C ILE A 38 -4.52 -7.18 7.16
N VAL A 39 -3.82 -6.05 7.21
CA VAL A 39 -3.54 -5.18 6.08
C VAL A 39 -2.06 -4.87 6.02
N ASP A 40 -1.44 -5.18 4.89
CA ASP A 40 -0.07 -4.83 4.59
C ASP A 40 0.03 -3.35 4.18
N VAL A 41 1.05 -2.67 4.69
CA VAL A 41 1.39 -1.28 4.37
C VAL A 41 2.76 -1.26 3.69
N TYR A 42 2.80 -0.71 2.49
CA TYR A 42 3.98 -0.56 1.65
C TYR A 42 4.33 0.92 1.57
N ASP A 43 5.48 1.30 2.15
CA ASP A 43 5.89 2.69 2.32
C ASP A 43 7.36 2.89 1.96
N SER A 44 7.64 3.78 1.02
CA SER A 44 8.99 4.18 0.63
C SER A 44 9.68 5.10 1.66
N ILE A 45 8.92 5.66 2.62
CA ILE A 45 9.39 6.49 3.74
C ILE A 45 8.76 6.00 5.08
N PRO A 46 9.13 4.82 5.61
CA PRO A 46 8.44 4.16 6.73
C PRO A 46 8.27 5.01 8.00
N ALA A 47 9.18 5.97 8.24
CA ALA A 47 9.11 6.87 9.39
C ALA A 47 7.83 7.72 9.43
N CYS A 48 7.15 7.92 8.30
CA CYS A 48 5.98 8.78 8.19
C CYS A 48 4.65 8.06 8.48
N SER A 49 4.56 6.74 8.28
CA SER A 49 3.28 6.00 8.32
C SER A 49 3.02 5.26 9.63
N LEU A 50 4.04 4.81 10.35
CA LEU A 50 3.91 3.97 11.55
C LEU A 50 3.02 4.58 12.65
N GLY A 51 3.05 5.90 12.81
CA GLY A 51 2.25 6.65 13.79
C GLY A 51 0.91 7.19 13.29
N SER A 52 0.66 7.15 11.98
CA SER A 52 -0.37 7.98 11.34
C SER A 52 -1.79 7.62 11.79
N LEU A 53 -2.51 8.59 12.36
CA LEU A 53 -3.94 8.46 12.63
C LEU A 53 -4.75 8.46 11.32
N SER A 54 -4.32 9.24 10.33
CA SER A 54 -4.96 9.31 9.00
C SER A 54 -4.92 7.97 8.27
N LEU A 55 -3.80 7.24 8.38
CA LEU A 55 -3.68 5.88 7.83
C LEU A 55 -4.71 4.95 8.47
N ARG A 56 -4.75 4.92 9.81
CA ARG A 56 -5.64 4.05 10.57
C ARG A 56 -7.12 4.29 10.23
N LYS A 57 -7.54 5.56 10.17
CA LYS A 57 -8.92 5.93 9.83
C LYS A 57 -9.30 5.51 8.41
N GLN A 58 -8.41 5.72 7.44
CA GLN A 58 -8.67 5.36 6.05
C GLN A 58 -8.68 3.85 5.84
N VAL A 59 -7.76 3.11 6.45
CA VAL A 59 -7.79 1.64 6.36
C VAL A 59 -9.04 1.07 7.03
N ALA A 60 -9.46 1.62 8.17
CA ALA A 60 -10.68 1.21 8.86
C ALA A 60 -11.94 1.40 7.98
N SER A 61 -12.02 2.48 7.19
CA SER A 61 -13.14 2.70 6.29
C SER A 61 -13.14 1.78 5.05
N ILE A 62 -11.96 1.28 4.65
CA ILE A 62 -11.80 0.36 3.52
C ILE A 62 -12.10 -1.08 3.91
N ILE A 63 -11.49 -1.59 4.99
CA ILE A 63 -11.55 -3.03 5.33
C ILE A 63 -12.95 -3.49 5.73
N LYS A 64 -13.84 -2.56 6.14
CA LYS A 64 -15.25 -2.82 6.51
C LYS A 64 -15.40 -4.11 7.32
N THR A 65 -14.57 -4.22 8.36
CA THR A 65 -14.52 -5.38 9.25
C THR A 65 -15.60 -5.28 10.32
N THR A 66 -16.19 -6.43 10.67
CA THR A 66 -17.05 -6.57 11.87
C THR A 66 -16.24 -6.75 13.14
N GLU A 67 -14.94 -7.01 13.00
CA GLU A 67 -14.02 -7.17 14.12
C GLU A 67 -13.74 -5.83 14.81
N ARG A 68 -13.57 -5.88 16.13
CA ARG A 68 -13.23 -4.68 16.94
C ARG A 68 -11.83 -4.14 16.63
N SER A 69 -11.00 -4.91 15.94
CA SER A 69 -9.63 -4.51 15.63
C SER A 69 -9.13 -5.14 14.34
N PHE A 70 -8.13 -4.49 13.74
CA PHE A 70 -7.34 -5.02 12.65
C PHE A 70 -5.85 -4.73 12.88
N GLU A 71 -4.99 -5.44 12.17
CA GLU A 71 -3.54 -5.28 12.22
C GLU A 71 -3.01 -4.59 10.97
N LEU A 72 -2.10 -3.64 11.17
CA LEU A 72 -1.26 -3.09 10.12
C LEU A 72 0.11 -3.75 10.17
N HIS A 73 0.53 -4.34 9.05
CA HIS A 73 1.82 -4.97 8.86
C HIS A 73 2.67 -4.10 7.93
N PHE A 74 3.68 -3.44 8.47
CA PHE A 74 4.55 -2.57 7.67
C PHE A 74 5.61 -3.42 6.97
N VAL A 75 5.48 -3.56 5.66
CA VAL A 75 6.34 -4.40 4.82
C VAL A 75 7.63 -3.65 4.50
N GLU A 76 8.78 -4.30 4.63
CA GLU A 76 10.05 -3.69 4.24
C GLU A 76 10.17 -3.56 2.71
N THR A 77 9.89 -2.39 2.16
CA THR A 77 10.03 -2.10 0.72
C THR A 77 11.28 -1.28 0.40
N GLN A 78 11.57 -1.12 -0.90
CA GLN A 78 12.60 -0.18 -1.34
C GLN A 78 12.25 1.23 -0.84
N ARG A 79 13.25 1.91 -0.27
CA ARG A 79 13.14 3.32 0.13
C ARG A 79 13.39 4.20 -1.09
N GLN A 80 12.66 5.31 -1.16
CA GLN A 80 12.95 6.34 -2.14
C GLN A 80 14.17 7.16 -1.71
N SER A 81 14.84 7.73 -2.70
CA SER A 81 15.77 8.85 -2.52
C SER A 81 15.00 10.17 -2.60
N GLY A 82 15.23 11.11 -1.67
CA GLY A 82 14.53 12.39 -1.64
C GLY A 82 13.07 12.29 -1.13
N GLY A 83 12.31 13.38 -1.23
CA GLY A 83 10.99 13.53 -0.57
C GLY A 83 9.76 13.51 -1.49
N THR A 84 9.92 13.45 -2.81
CA THR A 84 8.85 13.75 -3.78
C THR A 84 8.26 12.54 -4.50
N ASP A 85 8.87 11.37 -4.40
CA ASP A 85 8.51 10.21 -5.21
C ASP A 85 7.65 9.17 -4.47
N CYS A 86 7.11 9.49 -3.29
CA CYS A 86 6.28 8.55 -2.50
C CYS A 86 5.02 8.10 -3.25
N GLY A 87 4.42 9.00 -4.04
CA GLY A 87 3.33 8.67 -4.94
C GLY A 87 3.76 7.70 -6.05
N LEU A 88 4.94 7.90 -6.61
CA LEU A 88 5.49 7.06 -7.68
C LEU A 88 5.81 5.65 -7.19
N PHE A 89 6.40 5.52 -5.99
CA PHE A 89 6.59 4.23 -5.32
C PHE A 89 5.27 3.57 -4.95
N SER A 90 4.28 4.32 -4.45
CA SER A 90 2.96 3.77 -4.13
C SER A 90 2.27 3.17 -5.36
N ILE A 91 2.38 3.83 -6.52
CA ILE A 91 1.87 3.31 -7.79
C ILE A 91 2.62 2.05 -8.22
N ALA A 92 3.95 2.03 -8.10
CA ALA A 92 4.75 0.87 -8.46
C ALA A 92 4.46 -0.35 -7.56
N PHE A 93 4.29 -0.13 -6.25
CA PHE A 93 3.88 -1.18 -5.30
C PHE A 93 2.49 -1.72 -5.64
N ALA A 94 1.52 -0.84 -5.91
CA ALA A 94 0.17 -1.25 -6.31
C ALA A 94 0.19 -2.07 -7.61
N THR A 95 0.97 -1.63 -8.60
CA THR A 95 1.13 -2.33 -9.88
C THR A 95 1.73 -3.72 -9.69
N ALA A 96 2.76 -3.86 -8.86
CA ALA A 96 3.37 -5.16 -8.54
C ALA A 96 2.35 -6.09 -7.86
N LEU A 97 1.60 -5.60 -6.88
CA LEU A 97 0.56 -6.37 -6.19
C LEU A 97 -0.54 -6.85 -7.14
N CYS A 98 -1.02 -5.98 -8.03
CA CYS A 98 -2.02 -6.34 -9.04
C CYS A 98 -1.52 -7.40 -10.04
N GLN A 99 -0.20 -7.55 -10.19
CA GLN A 99 0.43 -8.60 -11.00
C GLN A 99 0.87 -9.82 -10.17
N GLY A 100 0.50 -9.89 -8.89
CA GLY A 100 0.86 -11.00 -8.00
C GLY A 100 2.31 -11.02 -7.54
N ILE A 101 3.04 -9.90 -7.68
CA ILE A 101 4.44 -9.75 -7.28
C ILE A 101 4.51 -9.03 -5.94
N ASP A 102 5.27 -9.60 -5.00
CA ASP A 102 5.50 -9.00 -3.69
C ASP A 102 6.44 -7.76 -3.80
N PRO A 103 5.97 -6.54 -3.46
CA PRO A 103 6.79 -5.33 -3.51
C PRO A 103 8.07 -5.38 -2.67
N HIS A 104 8.15 -6.23 -1.64
CA HIS A 104 9.38 -6.47 -0.88
C HIS A 104 10.54 -6.93 -1.76
N THR A 105 10.22 -7.71 -2.79
CA THR A 105 11.19 -8.34 -3.70
C THR A 105 11.60 -7.46 -4.87
N CYS A 106 10.83 -6.40 -5.13
CA CYS A 106 11.06 -5.47 -6.23
C CYS A 106 12.26 -4.55 -5.97
N SER A 107 12.97 -4.20 -7.04
CA SER A 107 14.03 -3.18 -7.05
C SER A 107 13.78 -2.21 -8.19
N PHE A 108 13.09 -1.11 -7.93
CA PHE A 108 12.75 -0.10 -8.92
C PHE A 108 13.92 0.83 -9.23
N ASP A 109 14.12 1.12 -10.51
CA ASP A 109 15.02 2.18 -10.96
C ASP A 109 14.32 3.55 -10.86
N GLN A 110 14.52 4.25 -9.74
CA GLN A 110 13.81 5.50 -9.43
C GLN A 110 13.96 6.58 -10.50
N THR A 111 15.11 6.64 -11.21
CA THR A 111 15.32 7.64 -12.26
C THR A 111 14.42 7.41 -13.47
N GLN A 112 14.07 6.14 -13.73
CA GLN A 112 13.23 5.76 -14.87
C GLN A 112 11.75 5.67 -14.52
N MET A 113 11.38 5.52 -13.24
CA MET A 113 9.99 5.31 -12.82
C MET A 113 9.04 6.40 -13.36
N ARG A 114 9.45 7.68 -13.37
CA ARG A 114 8.57 8.78 -13.78
C ARG A 114 8.27 8.74 -15.28
N ILE A 115 9.32 8.49 -16.08
CA ILE A 115 9.22 8.32 -17.54
C ILE A 115 8.34 7.10 -17.85
N HIS A 116 8.55 6.00 -17.12
CA HIS A 116 7.75 4.79 -17.25
C HIS A 116 6.27 5.02 -16.94
N LEU A 117 5.96 5.72 -15.85
CA LEU A 117 4.58 6.05 -15.49
C LEU A 117 3.91 6.90 -16.57
N HIS A 118 4.61 7.90 -17.10
CA HIS A 118 4.08 8.71 -18.21
C HIS A 118 3.69 7.84 -19.40
N SER A 119 4.58 6.96 -19.84
CA SER A 119 4.32 6.01 -20.93
C SER A 119 3.13 5.09 -20.64
N CYS A 120 3.05 4.53 -19.42
CA CYS A 120 1.91 3.69 -19.01
C CYS A 120 0.58 4.44 -19.08
N LEU A 121 0.57 5.72 -18.69
CA LEU A 121 -0.63 6.56 -18.75
C LEU A 121 -1.02 6.92 -20.18
N GLU A 122 -0.06 7.25 -21.05
CA GLU A 122 -0.31 7.51 -22.48
C GLU A 122 -0.86 6.26 -23.19
N GLN A 123 -0.34 5.09 -22.83
CA GLN A 123 -0.77 3.81 -23.39
C GLN A 123 -2.02 3.23 -22.71
N LEU A 124 -2.52 3.86 -21.65
CA LEU A 124 -3.60 3.35 -20.80
C LEU A 124 -3.35 1.91 -20.30
N ASN A 125 -2.07 1.55 -20.09
CA ASN A 125 -1.65 0.21 -19.73
C ASN A 125 -0.57 0.25 -18.64
N MET A 126 -0.97 -0.11 -17.42
CA MET A 126 -0.05 -0.18 -16.29
C MET A 126 0.79 -1.46 -16.36
N THR A 127 2.07 -1.30 -16.66
CA THR A 127 3.04 -2.39 -16.69
C THR A 127 4.00 -2.31 -15.51
N LEU A 128 4.60 -3.45 -15.14
CA LEU A 128 5.53 -3.53 -14.03
C LEU A 128 6.65 -2.49 -14.19
N PHE A 129 6.92 -1.73 -13.15
CA PHE A 129 8.03 -0.79 -13.13
C PHE A 129 9.35 -1.58 -13.16
N SER A 130 10.20 -1.28 -14.14
CA SER A 130 11.39 -2.07 -14.46
C SER A 130 12.33 -2.26 -13.27
N SER A 131 12.87 -3.48 -13.12
CA SER A 131 13.82 -3.81 -12.07
C SER A 131 15.24 -3.38 -12.44
N SER A 132 15.94 -2.68 -11.55
CA SER A 132 17.41 -2.65 -11.57
C SER A 132 17.94 -4.09 -11.58
N LYS A 133 19.09 -4.34 -12.23
CA LYS A 133 19.64 -5.67 -12.60
C LYS A 133 19.84 -6.70 -11.47
N LYS A 134 19.47 -6.40 -10.22
CA LYS A 134 19.54 -7.33 -9.08
C LYS A 134 18.25 -7.25 -8.25
N PRO A 135 17.46 -8.34 -8.16
CA PRO A 135 16.31 -8.38 -7.25
C PRO A 135 16.78 -8.20 -5.79
N ARG A 136 15.93 -7.61 -4.94
CA ARG A 136 16.23 -7.53 -3.51
C ARG A 136 16.32 -8.96 -2.96
N ARG A 137 17.37 -9.27 -2.18
CA ARG A 137 17.48 -10.57 -1.51
C ARG A 137 16.21 -10.78 -0.68
N LYS A 138 15.62 -11.98 -0.74
CA LYS A 138 14.56 -12.40 0.17
C LYS A 138 15.12 -12.38 1.60
N CYS A 139 15.05 -11.23 2.26
CA CYS A 139 15.26 -11.19 3.71
C CYS A 139 13.97 -11.75 4.32
N THR A 140 14.06 -12.47 5.43
CA THR A 140 12.88 -12.83 6.21
C THR A 140 12.08 -11.55 6.47
N LYS A 141 10.85 -11.46 5.94
CA LYS A 141 10.03 -10.24 5.96
C LYS A 141 10.09 -9.62 7.35
N ARG A 142 10.74 -8.46 7.49
CA ARG A 142 10.83 -7.75 8.76
C ARG A 142 9.62 -6.84 8.86
N TRP A 143 8.65 -7.27 9.65
CA TRP A 143 7.43 -6.52 9.89
C TRP A 143 7.58 -5.66 11.13
N GLN A 144 7.07 -4.43 11.08
CA GLN A 144 6.56 -3.79 12.29
C GLN A 144 5.06 -4.04 12.34
N ARG A 145 4.56 -4.53 13.48
CA ARG A 145 3.14 -4.82 13.69
C ARG A 145 2.50 -3.71 14.51
N LYS A 146 1.30 -3.29 14.12
CA LYS A 146 0.49 -2.37 14.91
C LYS A 146 -0.96 -2.83 14.95
N ILE A 147 -1.45 -3.06 16.16
CA ILE A 147 -2.87 -3.36 16.41
C ILE A 147 -3.64 -2.03 16.42
N VAL A 148 -4.74 -1.98 15.68
CA VAL A 148 -5.64 -0.83 15.60
C VAL A 148 -7.01 -1.26 16.08
N VAL A 149 -7.51 -0.61 17.14
CA VAL A 149 -8.88 -0.79 17.61
C VAL A 149 -9.80 0.13 16.80
N ALA A 150 -10.82 -0.44 16.16
CA ALA A 150 -11.87 0.28 15.47
C ALA A 150 -12.93 0.68 16.52
N ASN A 151 -13.11 1.99 16.71
CA ASN A 151 -14.20 2.54 17.52
C ASN A 151 -15.44 2.76 16.66
#